data_AF-A0AAD5Y7B9-F1
#
_entry.id   AF-A0AAD5Y7B9-F1
#
_cell.length_a   1.000
_cell.length_b   1.000
_cell.length_c   1.000
_cell.angle_alpha   90.00
_cell.angle_beta   90.00
_cell.angle_gamma   90.00
#
_symmetry.space_group_name_H-M   'P 1'
#
loop_
_entity.id
_entity.type
_entity.pdbx_description
1 polymer ?
#
loop_
_entity_poly.entity_id
_entity_poly.type
_entity_poly.pdbx_seq_one_letter_code
_entity_poly.pdbx_strand_id
1 'polypeptide(L)'
;MSDIKIRSRTTSKQPLLKPEQCDKPIKLTCYQDYKQFSNHENSINIYTTTKKYAPHWFGDTDYILHGYRRQTNSFRGCMLSLTYLHNETGNVYTHLIGLLTIFPLIYFTFFQWMTSESTSIYDYLAITPFFIGSIVCLGCSTVFHLCTCHSRHVSVACNKADYVGI
;
A
#
# COMPACT_ATOMS: atom_id res chain seq x y z
N MET A 1 24.14 4.69 -59.86
CA MET A 1 23.97 3.46 -59.05
C MET A 1 25.01 3.50 -57.94
N SER A 2 24.60 3.93 -56.75
CA SER A 2 25.39 3.86 -55.53
C SER A 2 24.44 3.51 -54.40
N ASP A 3 24.53 2.27 -53.94
CA ASP A 3 23.65 1.66 -52.95
C ASP A 3 23.90 2.24 -51.55
N ILE A 4 22.84 2.78 -50.95
CA ILE A 4 22.81 3.21 -49.56
C ILE A 4 22.66 1.96 -48.67
N LYS A 5 23.74 1.58 -48.01
CA LYS A 5 23.79 0.45 -47.08
C LYS A 5 23.16 0.85 -45.73
N ILE A 6 21.87 0.57 -45.54
CA ILE A 6 21.19 0.76 -44.25
C ILE A 6 21.74 -0.28 -43.25
N ARG A 7 22.45 0.21 -42.24
CA ARG A 7 23.02 -0.59 -41.14
C ARG A 7 21.88 -1.02 -40.21
N SER A 8 21.44 -2.27 -40.34
CA SER A 8 20.50 -2.87 -39.39
C SER A 8 21.14 -2.98 -38.01
N ARG A 9 20.52 -2.36 -36.99
CA ARG A 9 20.85 -2.59 -35.59
C ARG A 9 20.42 -4.01 -35.24
N THR A 10 21.38 -4.91 -35.11
CA THR A 10 21.23 -6.19 -34.44
C THR A 10 20.81 -5.93 -32.99
N THR A 11 19.52 -6.08 -32.70
CA THR A 11 19.04 -6.26 -31.33
C THR A 11 19.61 -7.59 -30.83
N SER A 12 20.63 -7.52 -29.97
CA SER A 12 21.12 -8.71 -29.28
C SER A 12 19.94 -9.29 -28.52
N LYS A 13 19.49 -10.48 -28.93
CA LYS A 13 18.56 -11.30 -28.14
C LYS A 13 19.26 -11.63 -26.82
N GLN A 14 19.08 -10.79 -25.81
CA GLN A 14 19.32 -11.20 -24.43
C GLN A 14 18.35 -12.34 -24.12
N PRO A 15 18.82 -13.42 -23.50
CA PRO A 15 18.01 -14.62 -23.33
C PRO A 15 16.79 -14.30 -22.49
N LEU A 16 15.61 -14.63 -23.02
CA LEU A 16 14.34 -14.63 -22.30
C LEU A 16 14.55 -15.41 -20.99
N LEU A 17 14.43 -14.74 -19.85
CA LEU A 17 14.32 -15.44 -18.57
C LEU A 17 13.07 -16.30 -18.65
N LYS A 18 13.28 -17.62 -18.58
CA LYS A 18 12.21 -18.61 -18.68
C LYS A 18 11.26 -18.42 -17.49
N PRO A 19 9.95 -18.64 -17.68
CA PRO A 19 8.95 -18.48 -16.60
C PRO A 19 9.26 -19.30 -15.33
N GLU A 20 10.02 -20.39 -15.43
CA GLU A 20 10.51 -21.18 -14.27
C GLU A 20 11.46 -20.42 -13.32
N GLN A 21 12.01 -19.27 -13.72
CA GLN A 21 12.84 -18.44 -12.84
C GLN A 21 12.06 -17.45 -11.98
N CYS A 22 10.73 -17.40 -12.14
CA CYS A 22 9.81 -16.60 -11.33
C CYS A 22 9.45 -17.28 -9.99
N ASP A 23 9.76 -18.58 -9.82
CA ASP A 23 9.48 -19.35 -8.61
C ASP A 23 10.52 -19.14 -7.50
N LYS A 24 11.64 -18.48 -7.82
CA LYS A 24 12.59 -18.02 -6.80
C LYS A 24 12.25 -16.57 -6.49
N PRO A 25 11.88 -16.23 -5.25
CA PRO A 25 11.64 -14.84 -4.89
C PRO A 25 12.92 -14.07 -5.18
N ILE A 26 12.90 -13.24 -6.22
CA ILE A 26 13.93 -12.22 -6.42
C ILE A 26 13.86 -11.41 -5.14
N LYS A 27 14.91 -11.51 -4.33
CA LYS A 27 15.08 -10.71 -3.12
C LYS A 27 15.24 -9.27 -3.61
N LEU A 28 14.09 -8.61 -3.86
CA LEU A 28 13.98 -7.19 -4.17
C LEU A 28 14.44 -6.45 -2.92
N THR A 29 15.75 -6.24 -2.87
CA THR A 29 16.46 -5.62 -1.76
C THR A 29 16.81 -4.18 -2.10
N CYS A 30 16.71 -3.76 -3.38
CA CYS A 30 16.97 -2.39 -3.77
C CYS A 30 16.11 -1.90 -4.96
N TYR A 31 16.02 -0.58 -5.09
CA TYR A 31 15.27 0.13 -6.12
C TYR A 31 15.73 -0.15 -7.57
N GLN A 32 16.96 -0.67 -7.76
CA GLN A 32 17.49 -0.97 -9.10
C GLN A 32 16.74 -2.14 -9.75
N ASP A 33 16.27 -3.10 -8.95
CA ASP A 33 15.43 -4.21 -9.41
C ASP A 33 14.09 -3.69 -9.99
N TYR A 34 13.59 -2.55 -9.51
CA TYR A 34 12.35 -1.96 -10.03
C TYR A 34 12.49 -1.43 -11.47
N LYS A 35 13.66 -0.90 -11.83
CA LYS A 35 13.91 -0.41 -13.20
C LYS A 35 13.98 -1.57 -14.20
N GLN A 36 14.57 -2.69 -13.80
CA GLN A 36 14.65 -3.88 -14.66
C GLN A 36 13.25 -4.45 -14.95
N PHE A 37 12.37 -4.51 -13.96
CA PHE A 37 10.98 -4.94 -14.16
C PHE A 37 10.13 -3.95 -14.95
N SER A 38 10.30 -2.64 -14.73
CA SER A 38 9.51 -1.61 -15.44
C SER A 38 9.68 -1.67 -16.97
N ASN A 39 10.82 -2.15 -17.46
CA ASN A 39 11.07 -2.27 -18.90
C ASN A 39 10.36 -3.48 -19.52
N HIS A 40 9.84 -4.41 -18.71
CA HIS A 40 9.25 -5.67 -19.15
C HIS A 40 7.72 -5.73 -19.02
N GLU A 41 7.09 -4.78 -18.32
CA GLU A 41 5.64 -4.76 -18.10
C GLU A 41 5.01 -3.45 -18.57
N ASN A 42 3.75 -3.51 -19.02
CA ASN A 42 2.87 -2.35 -19.21
C ASN A 42 2.40 -1.78 -17.85
N SER A 43 3.32 -1.58 -16.91
CA SER A 43 3.03 -0.96 -15.62
C SER A 43 2.90 0.55 -15.80
N ILE A 44 1.83 1.14 -15.23
CA ILE A 44 1.58 2.60 -15.27
C ILE A 44 2.75 3.38 -14.63
N ASN A 45 3.41 2.80 -13.63
CA ASN A 45 4.62 3.37 -13.02
C ASN A 45 5.61 2.28 -12.59
N ILE A 46 6.88 2.66 -12.41
CA ILE A 46 7.99 1.76 -12.07
C ILE A 46 7.87 1.08 -10.69
N TYR A 47 6.96 1.56 -9.83
CA TYR A 47 6.76 1.04 -8.46
C TYR A 47 5.65 -0.01 -8.38
N THR A 48 4.89 -0.17 -9.46
CA THR A 48 3.74 -1.08 -9.53
C THR A 48 3.98 -2.21 -10.53
N THR A 49 3.14 -3.23 -10.45
CA THR A 49 3.17 -4.41 -11.32
C THR A 49 1.74 -4.87 -11.62
N THR A 50 1.62 -5.75 -12.60
CA THR A 50 0.39 -6.47 -12.93
C THR A 50 0.08 -7.55 -11.89
N LYS A 51 -1.19 -7.99 -11.83
CA LYS A 51 -1.61 -9.07 -10.93
C LYS A 51 -0.74 -10.33 -11.08
N LYS A 52 -0.33 -10.65 -12.31
CA LYS A 52 0.46 -11.84 -12.65
C LYS A 52 1.77 -11.94 -11.84
N TYR A 53 2.41 -10.81 -11.53
CA TYR A 53 3.66 -10.77 -10.78
C TYR A 53 3.48 -10.19 -9.37
N ALA A 54 2.25 -9.86 -8.99
CA ALA A 54 1.94 -9.49 -7.61
C ALA A 54 2.04 -10.72 -6.70
N PRO A 55 2.54 -10.57 -5.47
CA PRO A 55 2.54 -11.67 -4.53
C PRO A 55 1.13 -12.16 -4.19
N HIS A 56 0.96 -13.47 -4.08
CA HIS A 56 -0.35 -14.11 -3.93
C HIS A 56 -1.13 -13.74 -2.66
N TRP A 57 -0.49 -13.16 -1.63
CA TRP A 57 -1.12 -12.91 -0.32
C TRP A 57 -1.83 -11.56 -0.18
N PHE A 58 -1.86 -10.73 -1.22
CA PHE A 58 -2.70 -9.53 -1.28
C PHE A 58 -3.23 -9.27 -2.71
N GLY A 59 -3.23 -10.33 -3.54
CA GLY A 59 -3.66 -10.32 -4.94
C GLY A 59 -4.97 -11.08 -5.14
N ASP A 60 -5.81 -11.13 -4.10
CA ASP A 60 -6.88 -12.13 -3.97
C ASP A 60 -8.02 -11.91 -4.96
N THR A 61 -8.21 -10.68 -5.45
CA THR A 61 -9.29 -10.30 -6.37
C THR A 61 -8.88 -10.49 -7.84
N ASP A 62 -9.66 -11.23 -8.64
CA ASP A 62 -9.40 -11.44 -10.08
C ASP A 62 -9.68 -10.24 -10.99
N TYR A 63 -10.38 -9.24 -10.47
CA TYR A 63 -10.81 -8.07 -11.23
C TYR A 63 -9.80 -6.92 -11.24
N ILE A 64 -8.89 -6.87 -10.27
CA ILE A 64 -7.82 -5.87 -10.24
C ILE A 64 -6.65 -6.45 -11.02
N LEU A 65 -6.35 -5.89 -12.18
CA LEU A 65 -5.37 -6.46 -13.11
C LEU A 65 -3.99 -5.77 -13.03
N HIS A 66 -3.95 -4.51 -12.57
CA HIS A 66 -2.76 -3.64 -12.60
C HIS A 66 -2.69 -2.78 -11.34
N GLY A 67 -1.53 -2.16 -11.11
CA GLY A 67 -1.34 -1.17 -10.05
C GLY A 67 -0.99 -1.78 -8.69
N TYR A 68 -0.69 -3.08 -8.63
CA TYR A 68 -0.21 -3.71 -7.40
C TYR A 68 1.15 -3.17 -7.03
N ARG A 69 1.34 -2.78 -5.77
CA ARG A 69 2.67 -2.44 -5.27
C ARG A 69 3.57 -3.66 -5.29
N ARG A 70 4.81 -3.44 -5.71
CA ARG A 70 5.84 -4.47 -5.58
C ARG A 70 6.24 -4.64 -4.12
N GLN A 71 6.72 -5.82 -3.77
CA GLN A 71 7.20 -6.08 -2.42
C GLN A 71 8.40 -5.18 -2.09
N THR A 72 8.37 -4.55 -0.91
CA THR A 72 9.39 -3.56 -0.51
C THR A 72 10.34 -4.09 0.57
N ASN A 73 9.90 -5.04 1.40
CA ASN A 73 10.59 -5.49 2.62
C ASN A 73 11.11 -4.34 3.50
N SER A 74 10.46 -3.17 3.44
CA SER A 74 10.92 -1.96 4.11
C SER A 74 9.75 -1.06 4.46
N PHE A 75 9.62 -0.70 5.73
CA PHE A 75 8.63 0.28 6.18
C PHE A 75 8.82 1.64 5.51
N ARG A 76 10.06 2.08 5.27
CA ARG A 76 10.31 3.31 4.49
C ARG A 76 9.77 3.19 3.07
N GLY A 77 9.92 2.01 2.45
CA GLY A 77 9.31 1.73 1.15
C GLY A 77 7.78 1.74 1.18
N CYS A 78 7.17 1.25 2.27
CA CYS A 78 5.73 1.34 2.48
C CYS A 78 5.28 2.80 2.62
N MET A 79 5.96 3.60 3.44
CA MET A 79 5.66 5.04 3.59
C MET A 79 5.83 5.81 2.27
N LEU A 80 6.86 5.49 1.49
CA LEU A 80 7.06 6.08 0.16
C LEU A 80 5.88 5.79 -0.78
N SER A 81 5.12 4.71 -0.56
CA SER A 81 3.93 4.42 -1.36
C SER A 81 2.79 5.43 -1.22
N LEU A 82 2.82 6.27 -0.18
CA LEU A 82 1.90 7.41 -0.07
C LEU A 82 2.08 8.42 -1.20
N THR A 83 3.24 8.46 -1.85
CA THR A 83 3.57 9.48 -2.86
C THR A 83 3.31 9.05 -4.31
N TYR A 84 2.76 7.86 -4.54
CA TYR A 84 2.42 7.38 -5.89
C TYR A 84 1.13 6.56 -5.91
N LEU A 85 0.49 6.49 -7.07
CA LEU A 85 -0.78 5.78 -7.22
C LEU A 85 -0.59 4.27 -7.33
N HIS A 86 -1.41 3.52 -6.60
CA HIS A 86 -1.45 2.06 -6.57
C HIS A 86 -2.85 1.54 -6.19
N ASN A 87 -3.06 0.23 -6.26
CA ASN A 87 -4.35 -0.43 -6.02
C ASN A 87 -4.90 -0.18 -4.60
N GLU A 88 -4.03 -0.04 -3.60
CA GLU A 88 -4.42 0.27 -2.21
C GLU A 88 -4.52 1.77 -1.89
N THR A 89 -4.30 2.70 -2.83
CA THR A 89 -4.22 4.13 -2.50
C THR A 89 -5.52 4.64 -1.88
N GLY A 90 -6.68 4.27 -2.46
CA GLY A 90 -7.98 4.63 -1.90
C GLY A 90 -8.17 4.11 -0.47
N ASN A 91 -7.86 2.84 -0.23
CA ASN A 91 -7.99 2.22 1.09
C ASN A 91 -7.09 2.93 2.12
N VAL A 92 -5.83 3.19 1.79
CA VAL A 92 -4.92 3.91 2.70
C VAL A 92 -5.44 5.30 3.03
N TYR A 93 -5.80 6.10 2.02
CA TYR A 93 -6.18 7.50 2.24
C TYR A 93 -7.55 7.66 2.91
N THR A 94 -8.51 6.79 2.60
CA THR A 94 -9.84 6.85 3.25
C THR A 94 -9.75 6.60 4.76
N HIS A 95 -9.02 5.57 5.18
CA HIS A 95 -8.79 5.30 6.61
C HIS A 95 -7.87 6.33 7.27
N LEU A 96 -6.80 6.78 6.60
CA LEU A 96 -5.88 7.78 7.14
C LEU A 96 -6.57 9.13 7.35
N ILE A 97 -7.35 9.60 6.38
CA ILE A 97 -8.11 10.86 6.52
C ILE A 97 -9.12 10.73 7.64
N GLY A 98 -9.86 9.62 7.69
CA GLY A 98 -10.79 9.35 8.79
C GLY A 98 -10.10 9.41 10.16
N LEU A 99 -8.95 8.74 10.30
CA LEU A 99 -8.15 8.77 11.53
C LEU A 99 -7.73 10.20 11.90
N LEU A 100 -7.24 10.97 10.93
CA LEU A 100 -6.83 12.36 11.16
C LEU A 100 -8.01 13.27 11.55
N THR A 101 -9.22 12.99 11.06
CA THR A 101 -10.44 13.71 11.43
C THR A 101 -10.90 13.42 12.87
N ILE A 102 -10.55 12.27 13.45
CA ILE A 102 -10.91 11.96 14.85
C ILE A 102 -10.24 12.93 15.84
N PHE A 103 -9.00 13.38 15.59
CA PHE A 103 -8.29 14.28 16.52
C PHE A 103 -8.95 15.65 16.72
N PRO A 104 -9.34 16.42 15.68
CA PRO A 104 -10.08 17.66 15.87
C PRO A 104 -11.47 17.42 16.47
N LEU A 105 -12.11 16.28 16.20
CA LEU A 105 -13.37 15.92 16.86
C LEU A 105 -13.20 15.72 18.37
N ILE A 106 -12.16 14.98 18.79
CA ILE A 106 -11.80 14.83 20.21
C ILE A 106 -11.55 16.19 20.85
N TYR A 107 -10.75 17.05 20.20
CA TYR A 107 -10.49 18.39 20.70
C TYR A 107 -11.77 19.21 20.88
N PHE A 108 -12.65 19.20 19.88
CA PHE A 108 -13.92 19.93 19.93
C PHE A 108 -14.84 19.39 21.03
N THR A 109 -14.98 18.07 21.14
CA THR A 109 -15.78 17.43 22.20
C THR A 109 -15.24 17.79 23.60
N PHE A 110 -13.92 17.74 23.79
CA PHE A 110 -13.29 18.10 25.06
C PHE A 110 -13.46 19.59 25.39
N PHE A 111 -13.31 20.47 24.39
CA PHE A 111 -13.54 21.90 24.56
C PHE A 111 -14.99 22.21 24.94
N GLN A 112 -15.96 21.56 24.29
CA GLN A 112 -17.38 21.69 24.65
C GLN A 112 -17.65 21.22 26.08
N TRP A 113 -17.06 20.11 26.51
CA TRP A 113 -17.17 19.63 27.90
C TRP A 113 -16.67 20.67 28.92
N MET A 114 -15.50 21.26 28.68
CA MET A 114 -14.92 22.28 29.56
C MET A 114 -15.74 23.58 29.64
N THR A 115 -16.62 23.83 28.66
CA THR A 115 -17.34 25.11 28.53
C THR A 115 -18.84 24.98 28.74
N SER A 116 -19.37 23.76 28.85
CA SER A 116 -20.81 23.49 28.92
C SER A 116 -21.25 23.15 30.34
N GLU A 117 -22.13 23.98 30.91
CA GLU A 117 -22.76 23.75 32.23
C GLU A 117 -23.67 22.51 32.26
N SER A 118 -24.04 21.97 31.10
CA SER A 118 -25.01 20.85 30.98
C SER A 118 -24.37 19.48 30.76
N THR A 119 -23.04 19.38 30.74
CA THR A 119 -22.34 18.12 30.44
C THR A 119 -21.90 17.39 31.71
N SER A 120 -22.11 16.08 31.75
CA SER A 120 -21.74 15.21 32.87
C SER A 120 -20.50 14.39 32.57
N ILE A 121 -19.84 13.89 33.61
CA ILE A 121 -18.74 12.91 33.47
C ILE A 121 -19.21 11.62 32.78
N TYR A 122 -20.47 11.24 32.92
CA TYR A 122 -21.03 10.04 32.28
C TYR A 122 -21.07 10.15 30.76
N ASP A 123 -21.31 11.34 30.21
CA ASP A 123 -21.29 11.59 28.76
C ASP A 123 -19.89 11.33 28.20
N TYR A 124 -18.86 11.75 28.95
CA TYR A 124 -17.47 11.53 28.58
C TYR A 124 -17.07 10.05 28.68
N LEU A 125 -17.48 9.36 29.75
CA LEU A 125 -17.24 7.93 29.92
C LEU A 125 -17.90 7.11 28.80
N ALA A 126 -19.03 7.56 28.27
CA ALA A 126 -19.70 6.92 27.15
C ALA A 126 -19.00 7.18 25.80
N ILE A 127 -18.53 8.40 25.53
CA ILE A 127 -17.92 8.75 24.22
C ILE A 127 -16.43 8.38 24.10
N THR A 128 -15.71 8.30 25.22
CA THR A 128 -14.29 7.93 25.25
C THR A 128 -13.99 6.57 24.60
N PRO A 129 -14.68 5.46 24.92
CA PRO A 129 -14.43 4.18 24.27
C PRO A 129 -14.74 4.22 22.76
N PHE A 130 -15.70 5.03 22.32
CA PHE A 130 -15.97 5.24 20.90
C PHE A 130 -14.78 5.88 20.18
N PHE A 131 -14.18 6.93 20.74
CA PHE A 131 -13.00 7.56 20.15
C PHE A 131 -11.78 6.63 20.16
N ILE A 132 -11.55 5.90 21.25
CA ILE A 132 -10.47 4.91 21.34
C ILE A 132 -10.66 3.82 20.28
N GLY A 133 -11.86 3.25 20.19
CA GLY A 133 -12.20 2.24 19.18
C GLY A 133 -12.01 2.77 17.77
N SER A 134 -12.46 3.99 17.49
CA SER A 134 -12.31 4.62 16.17
C SER A 134 -10.83 4.83 15.78
N ILE A 135 -9.99 5.28 16.73
CA ILE A 135 -8.54 5.45 16.51
C ILE A 135 -7.88 4.09 16.23
N VAL A 136 -8.21 3.08 17.04
CA VAL A 136 -7.65 1.72 16.87
C VAL A 136 -8.08 1.13 15.52
N CYS A 137 -9.38 1.17 15.21
CA CYS A 137 -9.95 0.67 13.95
C CYS A 137 -9.28 1.33 12.73
N LEU A 138 -9.35 2.66 12.64
CA LEU A 138 -8.84 3.40 11.47
C LEU A 138 -7.32 3.36 11.40
N GLY A 139 -6.63 3.33 12.55
CA GLY A 139 -5.19 3.20 12.64
C GLY A 139 -4.70 1.83 12.19
N CYS A 140 -5.29 0.75 12.69
CA CYS A 140 -4.96 -0.61 12.28
C CYS A 140 -5.22 -0.81 10.79
N SER A 141 -6.35 -0.32 10.27
CA SER A 141 -6.67 -0.41 8.84
C SER A 141 -5.70 0.39 7.97
N THR A 142 -5.38 1.62 8.37
CA THR A 142 -4.36 2.43 7.68
C THR A 142 -3.02 1.71 7.63
N VAL A 143 -2.56 1.15 8.75
CA VAL A 143 -1.29 0.41 8.83
C VAL A 143 -1.32 -0.85 7.96
N PHE A 144 -2.42 -1.60 7.99
CA PHE A 144 -2.60 -2.79 7.17
C PHE A 144 -2.50 -2.46 5.70
N HIS A 145 -3.38 -1.59 5.19
CA HIS A 145 -3.39 -1.20 3.79
C HIS A 145 -2.06 -0.56 3.37
N LEU A 146 -1.38 0.18 4.25
CA LEU A 146 -0.07 0.76 3.93
C LEU A 146 1.03 -0.31 3.85
N CYS A 147 1.01 -1.31 4.73
CA CYS A 147 2.08 -2.30 4.89
C CYS A 147 1.84 -3.64 4.16
N THR A 148 0.75 -3.80 3.39
CA THR A 148 0.51 -5.04 2.62
C THR A 148 1.65 -5.40 1.67
N CYS A 149 2.35 -4.39 1.14
CA CYS A 149 3.51 -4.57 0.26
C CYS A 149 4.84 -4.82 0.99
N HIS A 150 4.88 -4.88 2.33
CA HIS A 150 6.14 -5.07 3.06
C HIS A 150 6.69 -6.50 2.89
N SER A 151 6.09 -7.46 3.58
CA SER A 151 6.44 -8.87 3.56
C SER A 151 5.21 -9.67 3.98
N ARG A 152 5.14 -10.96 3.63
CA ARG A 152 4.00 -11.81 4.00
C ARG A 152 3.73 -11.81 5.50
N HIS A 153 4.77 -11.92 6.33
CA HIS A 153 4.61 -11.94 7.79
C HIS A 153 3.99 -10.64 8.32
N VAL A 154 4.51 -9.48 7.88
CA VAL A 154 3.98 -8.17 8.26
C VAL A 154 2.55 -8.00 7.77
N SER A 155 2.26 -8.33 6.51
CA SER A 155 0.91 -8.21 5.94
C SER A 155 -0.10 -9.04 6.72
N VAL A 156 0.21 -10.31 7.03
CA VAL A 156 -0.67 -11.18 7.82
C VAL A 156 -0.86 -10.67 9.25
N ALA A 157 0.21 -10.18 9.90
CA ALA A 157 0.10 -9.62 11.24
C ALA A 157 -0.77 -8.36 11.28
N CYS A 158 -0.59 -7.44 10.32
CA CYS A 158 -1.40 -6.24 10.21
C CYS A 158 -2.85 -6.57 9.84
N ASN A 159 -3.10 -7.56 8.97
CA ASN A 159 -4.46 -7.99 8.62
C ASN A 159 -5.22 -8.49 9.86
N LYS A 160 -4.56 -9.29 10.72
CA LYS A 160 -5.16 -9.72 11.99
C LYS A 160 -5.47 -8.55 12.91
N ALA A 161 -4.57 -7.57 13.01
CA ALA A 161 -4.79 -6.39 13.84
C ALA A 161 -5.95 -5.54 13.31
N ASP A 162 -6.08 -5.42 11.97
CA ASP A 162 -7.19 -4.72 11.33
C ASP A 162 -8.53 -5.38 11.65
N TYR A 163 -8.63 -6.70 11.50
CA TYR A 163 -9.83 -7.44 11.90
C TYR A 163 -10.19 -7.31 13.37
N VAL A 164 -9.22 -7.21 14.27
CA VAL A 164 -9.47 -6.99 15.71
C VAL A 164 -9.91 -5.55 15.99
N GLY A 165 -9.53 -4.61 15.14
CA GLY A 165 -9.91 -3.20 15.26
C GLY A 165 -11.36 -2.92 14.84
N ILE A 166 -12.03 -3.85 14.15
CA ILE A 166 -13.44 -3.77 13.75
C ILE A 166 -14.33 -4.37 14.83
#